data_AF-A0AAP3Q5T5-F1
#
_entry.id   AF-A0AAP3Q5T5-F1
#
_cell.length_a   1.000
_cell.length_b   1.000
_cell.length_c   1.000
_cell.angle_alpha   90.00
_cell.angle_beta   90.00
_cell.angle_gamma   90.00
#
_symmetry.space_group_name_H-M   'P 1'
#
loop_
_entity.id
_entity.type
_entity.pdbx_description
1 polymer ?
#
loop_
_entity_poly.entity_id
_entity_poly.type
_entity_poly.pdbx_seq_one_letter_code
_entity_poly.pdbx_strand_id
1 'polypeptide(L)'
;MAFYSSRIKNEYDIENLPGHKDIWKILSVTNISKNKNGDSEVTINYLEFSNLTKDFKKREKTKTIVIKRKWNFYNELMDFLVEM
;
A
#
# COMPACT_ATOMS: atom_id res chain seq x y z
N MET A 1 -4.95 10.68 0.93
CA MET A 1 -4.87 9.20 1.04
C MET A 1 -4.74 8.91 2.53
N ALA A 2 -5.78 8.38 3.18
CA ALA A 2 -5.73 8.08 4.61
C ALA A 2 -5.00 6.74 4.79
N PHE A 3 -3.89 6.74 5.52
CA PHE A 3 -3.11 5.55 5.80
C PHE A 3 -3.77 4.82 6.97
N TYR A 4 -4.42 3.69 6.69
CA TYR A 4 -5.19 2.92 7.68
C TYR A 4 -4.38 1.79 8.33
N SER A 5 -3.05 1.80 8.24
CA SER A 5 -2.21 0.68 8.71
C SER A 5 -2.47 0.29 10.17
N SER A 6 -2.77 1.25 11.03
CA SER A 6 -3.06 1.01 12.46
C SER A 6 -4.50 0.60 12.76
N ARG A 7 -5.42 0.74 11.79
CA ARG A 7 -6.86 0.45 11.95
C ARG A 7 -7.31 -0.85 11.29
N ILE A 8 -6.50 -1.43 10.41
CA ILE A 8 -6.83 -2.67 9.70
C ILE A 8 -6.01 -3.80 10.30
N LYS A 9 -6.53 -4.42 11.37
CA LYS A 9 -5.92 -5.57 12.04
C LYS A 9 -6.39 -6.88 11.40
N ASN A 10 -7.61 -6.92 10.87
CA ASN A 10 -8.21 -8.09 10.24
C ASN A 10 -9.24 -7.72 9.15
N GLU A 11 -9.81 -8.74 8.49
CA GLU A 11 -10.82 -8.58 7.43
C GLU A 11 -12.12 -7.90 7.92
N TYR A 12 -12.47 -8.05 9.19
CA TYR A 12 -13.64 -7.42 9.81
C TYR A 12 -13.49 -5.89 9.92
N ASP A 13 -12.27 -5.40 10.12
CA ASP A 13 -11.99 -3.95 10.10
C ASP A 13 -12.20 -3.35 8.70
N ILE A 14 -12.12 -4.17 7.65
CA ILE A 14 -12.28 -3.75 6.25
C ILE A 14 -13.76 -3.65 5.86
N GLU A 15 -14.59 -4.57 6.34
CA GLU A 15 -16.05 -4.58 6.08
C GLU A 15 -16.74 -3.29 6.53
N ASN A 16 -16.24 -2.70 7.62
CA ASN A 16 -16.84 -1.53 8.25
C ASN A 16 -16.36 -0.19 7.66
N LEU A 17 -15.49 -0.20 6.64
CA LEU A 17 -14.98 1.02 6.03
C LEU A 17 -16.00 1.60 5.01
N PRO A 18 -16.40 2.87 5.14
CA PRO A 18 -17.33 3.49 4.20
C PRO A 18 -16.66 3.78 2.84
N GLY A 19 -17.32 3.36 1.76
CA GLY A 19 -17.01 3.67 0.36
C GLY A 19 -16.10 2.68 -0.37
N HIS A 20 -15.92 2.89 -1.69
CA HIS A 20 -14.96 2.19 -2.54
C HIS A 20 -13.53 2.51 -2.06
N LYS A 21 -12.98 1.67 -1.18
CA LYS A 21 -11.57 1.77 -0.83
C LYS A 21 -10.90 0.50 -1.31
N ASP A 22 -10.14 0.63 -2.40
CA ASP A 22 -9.14 -0.37 -2.78
C ASP A 22 -8.14 -0.44 -1.61
N ILE A 23 -8.38 -1.39 -0.71
CA ILE A 23 -7.57 -1.54 0.49
C ILE A 23 -6.48 -2.52 0.16
N TRP A 24 -5.24 -2.01 0.21
CA TRP A 24 -4.06 -2.83 -0.05
C TRP A 24 -3.33 -3.07 1.25
N LYS A 25 -3.11 -4.34 1.58
CA LYS A 25 -2.14 -4.73 2.60
C LYS A 25 -0.83 -5.06 1.88
N ILE A 26 0.15 -4.17 2.01
CA ILE A 26 1.51 -4.43 1.52
C ILE A 26 2.06 -5.61 2.32
N LEU A 27 2.54 -6.63 1.61
CA LEU A 27 3.14 -7.83 2.19
C LEU A 27 4.67 -7.67 2.26
N SER A 28 5.27 -7.20 1.17
CA SER A 28 6.71 -6.99 1.07
C SER A 28 7.04 -6.00 -0.03
N VAL A 29 8.23 -5.42 0.06
CA VAL A 29 8.84 -4.63 -1.00
C VAL A 29 9.78 -5.52 -1.80
N THR A 30 9.58 -5.59 -3.11
CA THR A 30 10.39 -6.44 -4.00
C THR A 30 11.46 -5.67 -4.74
N ASN A 31 11.23 -4.38 -5.01
CA ASN A 31 12.20 -3.53 -5.66
C ASN A 31 11.99 -2.07 -5.28
N ILE A 32 13.09 -1.34 -5.13
CA ILE A 32 13.10 0.12 -5.00
C ILE A 32 14.09 0.64 -6.04
N SER A 33 13.60 1.51 -6.92
CA SER A 33 14.43 2.23 -7.89
C SER A 33 14.11 3.72 -7.85
N LYS A 34 14.89 4.53 -8.56
CA LYS A 34 14.66 5.97 -8.70
C LYS A 34 14.43 6.30 -10.16
N ASN A 35 13.40 7.08 -10.43
CA ASN A 35 13.15 7.58 -11.77
C ASN A 35 14.01 8.82 -12.08
N LYS A 36 13.91 9.30 -13.33
CA LYS A 36 14.67 10.48 -13.82
C LYS A 36 14.42 11.76 -13.01
N ASN A 37 13.28 11.87 -12.33
CA ASN A 37 12.90 13.02 -11.52
C ASN A 37 13.38 12.88 -10.05
N GLY A 38 14.03 11.78 -9.72
CA GLY A 38 14.45 11.46 -8.35
C GLY A 38 13.30 11.01 -7.43
N ASP A 39 12.12 10.71 -7.97
CA ASP A 39 11.05 10.02 -7.25
C ASP A 39 11.40 8.53 -7.10
N SER A 40 10.90 7.89 -6.04
CA SER A 40 11.08 6.45 -5.86
C SER A 40 10.00 5.68 -6.60
N GLU A 41 10.42 4.68 -7.37
CA GLU A 41 9.54 3.65 -7.92
C GLU A 41 9.68 2.42 -7.03
N VAL A 42 8.61 2.06 -6.34
CA VAL A 42 8.60 0.96 -5.37
C VAL A 42 7.69 -0.13 -5.90
N THR A 43 8.25 -1.30 -6.18
CA THR A 43 7.48 -2.50 -6.52
C THR A 43 7.16 -3.24 -5.24
N ILE A 44 5.87 -3.50 -5.03
CA ILE A 44 5.33 -4.14 -3.83
C ILE A 44 4.55 -5.39 -4.20
N ASN A 45 4.62 -6.38 -3.33
CA ASN A 45 3.61 -7.43 -3.26
C ASN A 45 2.55 -7.00 -2.26
N TYR A 46 1.28 -7.17 -2.61
CA TYR A 46 0.16 -6.76 -1.77
C TYR A 46 -1.01 -7.71 -1.89
N LEU A 47 -1.82 -7.75 -0.83
CA LEU A 47 -3.18 -8.28 -0.88
C LEU A 47 -4.14 -7.13 -1.14
N GLU A 48 -5.01 -7.32 -2.13
CA GLU A 48 -6.12 -6.41 -2.40
C GLU A 48 -7.39 -6.92 -1.74
N PHE A 49 -8.07 -6.03 -1.04
CA PHE A 49 -9.37 -6.28 -0.45
C PHE A 49 -10.40 -5.32 -1.03
N SER A 50 -11.55 -5.87 -1.42
CA SER A 50 -12.70 -5.09 -1.88
C SER A 50 -13.87 -5.31 -0.93
N ASN A 51 -14.21 -4.27 -0.17
CA ASN A 51 -15.40 -4.26 0.68
C ASN A 51 -16.71 -4.22 -0.14
N LEU A 52 -16.63 -3.89 -1.44
CA LEU A 52 -17.79 -3.79 -2.34
C LEU A 52 -18.30 -5.16 -2.77
N THR A 53 -17.38 -6.01 -3.21
CA THR A 53 -17.71 -7.37 -3.65
C THR A 53 -17.77 -8.34 -2.49
N LYS A 54 -17.30 -7.92 -1.29
CA LYS A 54 -17.00 -8.79 -0.15
C LYS A 54 -16.12 -9.98 -0.55
N ASP A 55 -15.39 -9.82 -1.66
CA ASP A 55 -14.50 -10.83 -2.18
C ASP A 55 -13.15 -10.62 -1.51
N PHE A 56 -13.02 -11.16 -0.30
CA PHE A 56 -11.78 -11.19 0.47
C PHE A 56 -10.79 -12.24 -0.06
N LYS A 57 -11.00 -12.76 -1.28
CA LYS A 57 -10.05 -13.68 -1.91
C LYS A 57 -8.67 -13.01 -1.97
N LYS A 58 -7.80 -13.49 -1.08
CA LYS A 58 -6.39 -13.14 -0.96
C LYS A 58 -5.67 -13.52 -2.25
N ARG A 59 -5.73 -12.63 -3.23
CA ARG A 59 -4.86 -12.70 -4.39
C ARG A 59 -3.69 -11.80 -4.11
N GLU A 60 -2.54 -12.43 -3.90
CA GLU A 60 -1.28 -11.72 -3.94
C GLU A 60 -1.10 -11.13 -5.34
N LYS A 61 -0.88 -9.83 -5.39
CA LYS A 61 -0.65 -9.06 -6.61
C LYS A 61 0.65 -8.30 -6.46
N THR A 62 1.29 -8.04 -7.59
CA THR A 62 2.46 -7.19 -7.66
C THR A 62 2.10 -5.89 -8.36
N LYS A 63 2.59 -4.76 -7.87
CA LYS A 63 2.40 -3.45 -8.51
C LYS A 63 3.55 -2.52 -8.18
N THR A 64 3.88 -1.65 -9.12
CA THR A 64 4.83 -0.55 -8.91
C THR A 64 4.07 0.73 -8.58
N ILE A 65 4.42 1.37 -7.47
CA ILE A 65 3.91 2.66 -7.04
C ILE A 65 5.01 3.72 -7.12
N VAL A 66 4.63 4.97 -7.39
CA VAL A 66 5.57 6.10 -7.45
C VAL A 66 5.40 6.96 -6.22
N ILE A 67 6.45 7.04 -5.39
CA ILE A 67 6.48 7.88 -4.21
C ILE A 67 7.26 9.15 -4.54
N LYS A 68 6.56 10.28 -4.47
CA LYS A 68 7.12 11.57 -4.86
C LYS A 68 8.07 12.10 -3.79
N ARG A 69 9.28 12.48 -4.20
CA ARG A 69 10.31 13.04 -3.28
C ARG A 69 9.84 14.31 -2.56
N LYS A 70 8.97 15.09 -3.21
CA LYS A 70 8.40 16.33 -2.67
C LYS A 70 7.33 16.14 -1.59
N TRP A 71 6.93 14.90 -1.27
CA TRP A 71 5.94 14.65 -0.23
C TRP A 71 6.57 14.86 1.15
N ASN A 72 5.86 15.55 2.04
CA ASN A 72 6.38 15.91 3.37
C ASN A 72 6.78 14.70 4.21
N PHE A 73 6.16 13.54 3.98
CA PHE A 73 6.42 12.27 4.65
C PHE A 73 7.30 11.32 3.82
N TYR A 74 8.00 11.81 2.79
CA TYR A 74 8.79 10.96 1.89
C TYR A 74 9.81 10.12 2.65
N ASN A 75 10.62 10.73 3.52
CA ASN A 75 11.66 10.02 4.26
C ASN A 75 11.06 8.97 5.19
N GLU A 76 10.09 9.35 6.02
CA GLU A 76 9.40 8.42 6.93
C GLU A 76 8.78 7.23 6.19
N LEU A 77 8.17 7.47 5.03
CA LEU A 77 7.59 6.42 4.21
C LEU A 77 8.66 5.52 3.58
N MET A 78 9.78 6.08 3.13
CA MET A 78 10.89 5.30 2.59
C MET A 78 11.55 4.46 3.68
N ASP A 79 11.76 5.01 4.88
CA ASP A 79 12.34 4.30 6.02
C ASP A 79 11.44 3.12 6.40
N PHE A 80 10.13 3.34 6.51
CA PHE A 80 9.16 2.27 6.74
C PHE A 80 9.20 1.16 5.68
N LEU A 81 9.32 1.53 4.40
CA LEU A 81 9.32 0.56 3.30
C LEU A 81 10.64 -0.22 3.20
N VAL A 82 11.75 0.32 3.68
CA VAL A 82 13.04 -0.38 3.74
C VAL A 82 13.08 -1.39 4.89
N GLU A 83 12.34 -1.14 5.98
CA GLU A 83 12.26 -2.03 7.14
C GLU A 83 11.25 -3.17 6.98
N MET A 84 10.41 -3.15 5.94
CA MET A 84 9.40 -4.18 5.62
C MET A 84 9.98 -5.37 4.85
#